data_AF-A0A1Q5LTR3-F1
#
_entry.id   AF-A0A1Q5LTR3-F1
#
_cell.length_a   1.000
_cell.length_b   1.000
_cell.length_c   1.000
_cell.angle_alpha   90.00
_cell.angle_beta   90.00
_cell.angle_gamma   90.00
#
_symmetry.space_group_name_H-M   'P 1'
#
loop_
_entity.id
_entity.type
_entity.pdbx_description
1 polymer ?
#
loop_
_entity_poly.entity_id
_entity_poly.type
_entity_poly.pdbx_seq_one_letter_code
_entity_poly.pdbx_strand_id
1 'polypeptide(L)'
;MSEGDGIRQLPWTGQDDKPCYVIGDGTGYVSRMADGFENIQLGMAGDLIGHATELLAERKVTGTELHFLACRLTESLRTVKRVAESRGSRLGVPGVDPGIDDW
;
A
#
# COMPACT_ATOMS: atom_id res chain seq x y z
N MET A 1 3.08 -1.74 30.51
CA MET A 1 3.81 -2.05 29.27
C MET A 1 2.76 -2.60 28.33
N SER A 2 2.26 -1.80 27.38
CA SER A 2 1.18 -2.23 26.50
C SER A 2 1.72 -3.14 25.40
N GLU A 3 1.05 -4.26 25.23
CA GLU A 3 1.46 -5.45 24.48
C GLU A 3 1.05 -5.37 22.99
N GLY A 4 1.15 -4.17 22.39
CA GLY A 4 0.80 -3.91 20.99
C GLY A 4 1.84 -3.07 20.22
N ASP A 5 2.93 -2.69 20.87
CA ASP A 5 3.98 -1.86 20.29
C ASP A 5 5.20 -2.74 19.99
N GLY A 6 5.47 -2.98 18.72
CA GLY A 6 6.64 -3.77 18.36
C GLY A 6 6.73 -4.14 16.90
N ILE A 7 5.78 -4.89 16.37
CA ILE A 7 5.96 -5.56 15.07
C ILE A 7 5.37 -4.71 13.94
N ARG A 8 6.25 -4.19 13.07
CA ARG A 8 5.87 -3.47 11.85
C ARG A 8 6.29 -4.25 10.62
N GLN A 9 5.35 -4.45 9.69
CA GLN A 9 5.69 -4.94 8.36
C GLN A 9 6.36 -3.83 7.53
N LEU A 10 7.44 -4.18 6.85
CA LEU A 10 8.20 -3.28 5.98
C LEU A 10 7.59 -3.25 4.56
N PRO A 11 7.70 -2.11 3.84
CA PRO A 11 7.12 -1.95 2.51
C PRO A 11 7.92 -2.66 1.40
N TRP A 12 9.08 -3.23 1.73
CA TRP A 12 9.85 -4.13 0.87
C TRP A 12 9.70 -5.59 1.29
N THR A 13 10.03 -6.49 0.39
CA THR A 13 10.14 -7.93 0.66
C THR A 13 11.56 -8.30 1.08
N GLY A 14 11.65 -9.41 1.78
CA GLY A 14 12.92 -10.07 2.09
C GLY A 14 13.26 -11.09 1.03
N GLN A 15 14.06 -12.06 1.43
CA GLN A 15 14.41 -13.20 0.61
C GLN A 15 13.15 -13.99 0.21
N ASP A 16 13.12 -14.50 -1.02
CA ASP A 16 12.01 -15.26 -1.62
C ASP A 16 10.65 -14.52 -1.59
N ASP A 17 10.65 -13.19 -1.75
CA ASP A 17 9.45 -12.35 -1.72
C ASP A 17 8.64 -12.40 -0.41
N LYS A 18 9.24 -12.92 0.66
CA LYS A 18 8.57 -13.05 1.95
C LYS A 18 8.39 -11.67 2.61
N PRO A 19 7.29 -11.43 3.34
CA PRO A 19 7.13 -10.24 4.15
C PRO A 19 8.27 -10.06 5.15
N CYS A 20 8.83 -8.85 5.23
CA CYS A 20 9.80 -8.48 6.25
C CYS A 20 9.17 -7.67 7.37
N TYR A 21 9.69 -7.82 8.59
CA TYR A 21 9.21 -7.13 9.77
C TYR A 21 10.36 -6.49 10.55
N VAL A 22 10.07 -5.38 11.23
CA VAL A 22 10.95 -4.78 12.24
C VAL A 22 10.24 -4.82 13.58
N ILE A 23 11.01 -5.09 14.65
CA ILE A 23 10.52 -5.09 16.04
C ILE A 23 11.08 -3.86 16.77
N GLY A 24 10.22 -3.00 17.29
CA GLY A 24 10.60 -1.83 18.10
C GLY A 24 9.47 -0.82 18.27
N ASP A 25 9.77 0.30 18.93
CA ASP A 25 8.83 1.40 19.27
C ASP A 25 8.32 2.22 18.06
N GLY A 26 8.56 1.76 16.83
CA GLY A 26 8.15 2.46 15.62
C GLY A 26 8.96 3.71 15.26
N THR A 27 9.92 4.17 16.08
CA THR A 27 10.66 5.42 15.86
C THR A 27 12.08 5.25 15.32
N GLY A 28 12.60 4.01 15.34
CA GLY A 28 13.95 3.67 14.89
C GLY A 28 14.25 3.96 13.41
N TYR A 29 15.53 3.90 13.04
CA TYR A 29 16.02 4.21 11.67
C TYR A 29 15.28 3.43 10.57
N VAL A 30 15.08 2.13 10.77
CA VAL A 30 14.38 1.25 9.81
C VAL A 30 12.92 1.66 9.65
N SER A 31 12.25 2.06 10.72
CA SER A 31 10.87 2.56 10.66
C SER A 31 10.78 3.86 9.86
N ARG A 32 11.70 4.80 10.07
CA ARG A 32 11.72 6.04 9.26
C ARG A 32 12.03 5.77 7.78
N MET A 33 12.90 4.79 7.49
CA MET A 33 13.13 4.35 6.13
C MET A 33 11.86 3.77 5.51
N ALA A 34 11.14 2.93 6.26
CA ALA A 34 9.85 2.38 5.83
C ALA A 34 8.82 3.50 5.57
N ASP A 35 8.75 4.55 6.38
CA ASP A 35 7.88 5.69 6.12
C ASP A 35 8.23 6.41 4.80
N GLY A 36 9.53 6.57 4.52
CA GLY A 36 10.02 7.11 3.26
C GLY A 36 9.58 6.28 2.05
N PHE A 37 9.76 4.97 2.11
CA PHE A 37 9.33 4.06 1.04
C PHE A 37 7.81 4.06 0.86
N GLU A 38 7.03 4.03 1.95
CA GLU A 38 5.57 4.15 1.89
C GLU A 38 5.16 5.45 1.18
N ASN A 39 5.81 6.58 1.51
CA ASN A 39 5.51 7.87 0.87
C ASN A 39 5.87 7.89 -0.62
N ILE A 40 7.01 7.30 -1.02
CA ILE A 40 7.39 7.17 -2.44
C ILE A 40 6.36 6.32 -3.18
N GLN A 41 5.93 5.19 -2.61
CA GLN A 41 4.91 4.32 -3.19
C GLN A 41 3.57 5.04 -3.39
N LEU A 42 3.13 5.83 -2.40
CA LEU A 42 1.92 6.64 -2.50
C LEU A 42 2.07 7.77 -3.54
N GLY A 43 3.25 8.39 -3.65
CA GLY A 43 3.54 9.38 -4.69
C GLY A 43 3.42 8.78 -6.11
N MET A 44 4.06 7.63 -6.35
CA MET A 44 3.97 6.92 -7.63
C MET A 44 2.52 6.52 -7.98
N ALA A 45 1.71 6.16 -6.96
CA ALA A 45 0.29 5.89 -7.17
C ALA A 45 -0.45 7.17 -7.59
N GLY A 46 -0.14 8.31 -6.99
CA GLY A 46 -0.66 9.62 -7.38
C GLY A 46 -0.32 9.98 -8.84
N ASP A 47 0.95 9.80 -9.23
CA ASP A 47 1.41 10.05 -10.60
C ASP A 47 0.67 9.15 -11.61
N LEU A 48 0.49 7.87 -11.28
CA LEU A 48 -0.27 6.94 -12.12
C LEU A 48 -1.74 7.32 -12.24
N ILE A 49 -2.37 7.81 -11.17
CA ILE A 49 -3.75 8.32 -11.22
C ILE A 49 -3.83 9.56 -12.12
N GLY A 50 -2.83 10.44 -12.08
CA GLY A 50 -2.72 11.58 -13.00
C GLY A 50 -2.72 11.12 -14.46
N HIS A 51 -1.81 10.22 -14.83
CA HIS A 51 -1.75 9.66 -16.17
C HIS A 51 -3.01 8.89 -16.57
N ALA A 52 -3.63 8.16 -15.65
CA ALA A 52 -4.89 7.47 -15.89
C ALA A 52 -5.99 8.47 -16.25
N THR A 53 -6.06 9.59 -15.53
CA THR A 53 -7.05 10.65 -15.75
C THR A 53 -6.88 11.30 -17.12
N GLU A 54 -5.64 11.58 -17.52
CA GLU A 54 -5.30 12.13 -18.84
C GLU A 54 -5.69 11.15 -19.95
N LEU A 55 -5.25 9.89 -19.86
CA LEU A 55 -5.51 8.87 -20.87
C LEU A 55 -7.01 8.59 -21.04
N LEU A 56 -7.77 8.53 -19.94
CA LEU A 56 -9.21 8.27 -19.97
C LEU A 56 -10.02 9.46 -20.52
N ALA A 57 -9.46 10.67 -20.51
CA ALA A 57 -10.07 11.83 -21.16
C ALA A 57 -9.93 11.79 -22.69
N GLU A 58 -9.02 10.97 -23.24
CA GLU A 58 -8.81 10.87 -24.68
C GLU A 58 -9.93 10.08 -25.37
N ARG A 59 -10.53 10.70 -26.40
CA ARG A 59 -11.66 10.11 -27.15
C ARG A 59 -11.30 8.89 -28.01
N LYS A 60 -10.01 8.54 -28.11
CA LYS A 60 -9.49 7.51 -29.03
C LYS A 60 -8.63 6.45 -28.34
N VAL A 61 -8.70 6.32 -27.00
CA VAL A 61 -7.94 5.29 -26.29
C VAL A 61 -8.31 3.89 -26.81
N THR A 62 -7.29 3.08 -27.05
CA THR A 62 -7.44 1.72 -27.58
C THR A 62 -7.72 0.73 -26.46
N GLY A 63 -8.28 -0.45 -26.79
CA GLY A 63 -8.46 -1.53 -25.83
C GLY A 63 -7.16 -2.02 -25.20
N THR A 64 -6.05 -2.00 -25.95
CA THR A 64 -4.72 -2.38 -25.45
C THR A 64 -4.21 -1.39 -24.41
N GLU A 65 -4.38 -0.09 -24.64
CA GLU A 65 -4.00 0.96 -23.69
C GLU A 65 -4.84 0.88 -22.41
N LEU A 66 -6.14 0.62 -22.53
CA LEU A 66 -7.03 0.39 -21.39
C LEU A 66 -6.62 -0.85 -20.58
N HIS A 67 -6.31 -1.96 -21.25
CA HIS A 67 -5.85 -3.18 -20.57
C HIS A 67 -4.52 -2.95 -19.84
N PHE A 68 -3.57 -2.27 -20.48
CA PHE A 68 -2.31 -1.89 -19.86
C PHE A 68 -2.55 -1.00 -18.63
N LEU A 69 -3.36 0.05 -18.77
CA LEU A 69 -3.70 0.95 -17.67
C LEU A 69 -4.34 0.19 -16.50
N ALA A 70 -5.28 -0.71 -16.77
CA ALA A 70 -5.93 -1.53 -15.74
C ALA A 70 -4.93 -2.42 -14.99
N CYS A 71 -3.97 -3.03 -15.68
CA CYS A 71 -2.89 -3.81 -15.06
C CYS A 71 -2.03 -2.92 -14.13
N ARG A 72 -1.59 -1.76 -14.60
CA ARG A 72 -0.77 -0.82 -13.81
C ARG A 72 -1.53 -0.32 -12.58
N LEU A 73 -2.80 0.04 -12.73
CA LEU A 73 -3.65 0.48 -11.61
C LEU A 73 -3.85 -0.64 -10.59
N THR A 74 -4.05 -1.89 -11.04
CA THR A 74 -4.18 -3.04 -10.15
C THR A 74 -2.91 -3.30 -9.34
N GLU A 75 -1.73 -3.21 -9.96
CA GLU A 75 -0.44 -3.32 -9.26
C GLU A 75 -0.26 -2.20 -8.22
N SER A 76 -0.59 -0.97 -8.58
CA SER A 76 -0.51 0.19 -7.69
C SER A 76 -1.47 0.05 -6.50
N LEU A 77 -2.72 -0.37 -6.75
CA LEU A 77 -3.72 -0.59 -5.70
C LEU A 77 -3.29 -1.67 -4.69
N ARG A 78 -2.63 -2.74 -5.13
CA ARG A 78 -2.07 -3.74 -4.21
C ARG A 78 -1.01 -3.13 -3.28
N THR A 79 -0.16 -2.27 -3.83
CA THR A 79 0.84 -1.53 -3.05
C THR A 79 0.19 -0.58 -2.04
N VAL A 80 -0.77 0.24 -2.49
CA VAL A 80 -1.52 1.18 -1.64
C VAL A 80 -2.27 0.43 -0.52
N LYS A 81 -2.93 -0.69 -0.83
CA LYS A 81 -3.60 -1.54 0.16
C LYS A 81 -2.64 -2.01 1.25
N ARG A 82 -1.46 -2.51 0.86
CA ARG A 82 -0.43 -2.95 1.82
C ARG A 82 0.06 -1.82 2.71
N VAL A 83 0.25 -0.61 2.16
CA VAL A 83 0.63 0.58 2.95
C VAL A 83 -0.47 0.95 3.95
N ALA A 84 -1.73 0.93 3.52
CA ALA A 84 -2.89 1.21 4.37
C ALA A 84 -3.03 0.19 5.51
N GLU A 85 -2.90 -1.11 5.22
CA GLU A 85 -2.91 -2.17 6.23
C GLU A 85 -1.76 -2.02 7.23
N SER A 86 -0.54 -1.77 6.74
CA SER A 86 0.63 -1.54 7.60
C SER A 86 0.45 -0.32 8.51
N ARG A 87 -0.13 0.78 8.01
CA ARG A 87 -0.44 1.97 8.80
C ARG A 87 -1.54 1.70 9.81
N GLY A 88 -2.61 1.00 9.42
CA GLY A 88 -3.74 0.64 10.28
C GLY A 88 -3.33 -0.24 11.46
N SER A 89 -2.49 -1.25 11.22
CA SER A 89 -1.97 -2.13 12.28
C SER A 89 -1.18 -1.37 13.35
N ARG A 90 -0.50 -0.27 12.99
CA ARG A 90 0.24 0.59 13.94
C ARG A 90 -0.67 1.50 14.77
N LEU A 91 -1.88 1.78 14.29
CA LEU A 91 -2.86 2.61 15.02
C LEU A 91 -3.68 1.80 16.03
N GLY A 92 -3.48 0.47 16.11
CA GLY A 92 -4.24 -0.39 17.00
C GLY A 92 -5.73 -0.46 16.66
N VAL A 93 -6.12 -0.12 15.43
CA VAL A 93 -7.50 -0.31 14.96
C VAL A 93 -7.71 -1.82 14.86
N PRO A 94 -8.59 -2.44 15.68
CA PRO A 94 -8.96 -3.82 15.48
C PRO A 94 -9.51 -3.90 14.05
N GLY A 95 -8.95 -4.79 13.22
CA GLY A 95 -9.45 -4.97 11.87
C GLY A 95 -10.96 -5.15 11.95
N VAL A 96 -11.70 -4.22 11.33
CA VAL A 96 -13.14 -4.40 11.13
C VAL A 96 -13.24 -5.67 10.30
N ASP A 97 -13.69 -6.74 10.93
CA ASP A 97 -14.03 -7.99 10.26
C ASP A 97 -15.18 -7.66 9.31
N PRO A 98 -15.00 -7.73 7.97
CA PRO A 98 -16.07 -7.45 7.01
C PRO A 98 -17.16 -8.53 7.00
N GLY A 99 -17.07 -9.54 7.90
CA GLY A 99 -17.92 -10.73 7.90
C GLY A 99 -19.16 -10.69 8.78
N ILE A 100 -19.52 -9.57 9.43
CA ILE A 100 -20.78 -9.46 10.18
C ILE A 100 -21.64 -8.34 9.60
N ASP A 101 -22.09 -8.55 8.38
CA ASP A 101 -23.33 -7.96 7.88
C ASP A 101 -24.41 -9.05 7.95
N ASP A 102 -25.21 -9.01 9.01
CA ASP A 102 -26.50 -9.70 9.10
C ASP A 102 -27.53 -8.81 8.39
N TRP A 103 -27.68 -8.97 7.07
CA TRP A 103 -28.89 -8.68 6.26
C TRP A 103 -28.82 -9.40 4.90
#